data_AF-A0A2M7KCI0-F1
#
_entry.id   AF-A0A2M7KCI0-F1
#
_cell.length_a   1.000
_cell.length_b   1.000
_cell.length_c   1.000
_cell.angle_alpha   90.00
_cell.angle_beta   90.00
_cell.angle_gamma   90.00
#
_symmetry.space_group_name_H-M   'P 1'
#
loop_
_entity.id
_entity.type
_entity.pdbx_description
1 polymer ?
#
loop_
_entity_poly.entity_id
_entity_poly.type
_entity_poly.pdbx_seq_one_letter_code
_entity_poly.pdbx_strand_id
1 'polypeptide(L)' 'MGKGDKKSRRGKIILGSFGVRRPRKKKTIIISKTKKEVKPEVINKKFVEVKAIKDVEIVAQ' A
#
# COMPACT_ATOMS: atom_id res chain seq x y z
N MET A 1 -11.50 26.09 -4.17
CA MET A 1 -12.47 25.02 -4.51
C MET A 1 -13.89 25.56 -4.35
N GLY A 2 -14.61 25.75 -5.46
CA GLY A 2 -15.92 26.41 -5.48
C GLY A 2 -17.07 25.50 -5.95
N LYS A 3 -18.26 26.10 -6.09
CA LYS A 3 -19.48 25.39 -6.53
C LYS A 3 -19.40 24.87 -7.98
N GLY A 4 -18.67 25.57 -8.85
CA GLY A 4 -18.50 25.18 -10.26
C GLY A 4 -17.39 24.15 -10.52
N ASP A 5 -16.54 23.85 -9.53
CA ASP A 5 -15.41 22.95 -9.72
C ASP A 5 -15.85 21.47 -9.63
N LYS A 6 -15.99 20.86 -10.81
CA LYS A 6 -16.40 19.46 -11.03
C LYS A 6 -15.49 18.43 -10.35
N LYS A 7 -14.25 18.78 -10.03
CA LYS A 7 -13.27 17.87 -9.41
C LYS A 7 -13.30 17.94 -7.88
N SER A 8 -13.77 19.06 -7.31
CA SER A 8 -13.86 19.25 -5.86
C SER A 8 -15.03 18.52 -5.23
N ARG A 9 -14.98 18.29 -3.91
CA ARG A 9 -16.13 17.72 -3.18
C ARG A 9 -17.34 18.64 -3.24
N ARG A 10 -17.15 19.97 -3.08
CA ARG A 10 -18.23 20.97 -3.10
C ARG A 10 -18.93 21.04 -4.46
N GLY A 11 -18.19 21.11 -5.56
CA GLY A 11 -18.82 21.12 -6.89
C GLY A 11 -19.52 19.81 -7.25
N LYS A 12 -18.97 18.65 -6.82
CA LYS A 12 -19.66 17.35 -6.97
C LYS A 12 -20.95 17.24 -6.16
N ILE A 13 -21.07 17.92 -5.01
CA ILE A 13 -22.32 17.96 -4.24
C ILE A 13 -23.41 18.65 -5.07
N ILE A 14 -23.09 19.79 -5.66
CA ILE A 14 -24.07 20.64 -6.36
C ILE A 14 -24.48 20.03 -7.70
N LEU A 15 -23.52 19.47 -8.43
CA LEU A 15 -23.80 18.75 -9.68
C LEU A 15 -24.42 17.37 -9.47
N GLY A 16 -24.55 16.91 -8.22
CA GLY A 16 -25.06 15.58 -7.89
C GLY A 16 -24.16 14.40 -8.31
N SER A 17 -22.98 14.66 -8.91
CA SER A 17 -22.07 13.63 -9.36
C SER A 17 -21.24 13.02 -8.22
N PHE A 18 -20.65 11.85 -8.48
CA PHE A 18 -19.87 11.10 -7.51
C PHE A 18 -18.42 10.92 -7.97
N GLY A 19 -17.58 10.37 -7.10
CA GLY A 19 -16.23 9.93 -7.44
C GLY A 19 -15.34 9.91 -6.22
N VAL A 20 -14.02 9.82 -6.41
CA VAL A 20 -13.05 9.64 -5.33
C VAL A 20 -13.24 10.62 -4.17
N ARG A 21 -13.45 11.91 -4.48
CA ARG A 21 -13.65 12.96 -3.46
C ARG A 21 -15.08 13.07 -2.88
N ARG A 22 -16.09 12.46 -3.51
CA ARG A 22 -17.48 12.38 -3.02
C ARG A 22 -18.03 10.94 -3.21
N PRO A 23 -17.59 9.98 -2.40
CA PRO A 23 -18.06 8.60 -2.49
C PRO A 23 -19.46 8.43 -1.89
N ARG A 24 -20.28 7.50 -2.42
CA ARG A 24 -21.64 7.21 -1.91
C ARG A 24 -21.63 6.50 -0.57
N LYS A 25 -20.77 5.48 -0.46
CA LYS A 25 -20.52 4.73 0.76
C LYS A 25 -19.08 5.00 1.16
N LYS A 26 -18.82 5.15 2.45
CA LYS A 26 -17.43 5.11 2.93
C LYS A 26 -16.92 3.73 2.57
N LYS A 27 -15.91 3.66 1.70
CA LYS A 27 -15.15 2.42 1.54
C LYS A 27 -14.47 2.22 2.88
N THR A 28 -15.01 1.36 3.73
CA THR A 28 -14.19 0.67 4.72
C THR A 28 -13.15 -0.05 3.88
N ILE A 29 -11.96 0.54 3.77
CA ILE A 29 -10.79 -0.19 3.34
C ILE A 29 -10.58 -1.16 4.51
N ILE A 30 -11.33 -2.26 4.51
CA ILE A 30 -10.87 -3.47 5.16
C ILE A 30 -9.55 -3.67 4.43
N ILE A 31 -8.44 -3.45 5.14
CA ILE A 31 -7.14 -3.85 4.67
C ILE A 31 -7.21 -5.39 4.70
N SER A 32 -7.98 -5.98 3.79
CA SER A 32 -7.69 -7.31 3.32
C SER A 32 -6.32 -7.12 2.75
N LYS A 33 -5.30 -7.53 3.51
CA LYS A 33 -3.94 -7.72 3.01
C LYS A 33 -4.15 -8.44 1.69
N THR A 34 -4.07 -7.70 0.58
CA THR A 34 -3.93 -8.34 -0.70
C THR A 34 -2.69 -9.16 -0.52
N LYS A 35 -2.87 -10.47 -0.45
CA LYS A 35 -1.84 -11.48 -0.58
C LYS A 35 -1.25 -11.20 -1.97
N LYS A 36 -0.37 -10.19 -2.04
CA LYS A 36 0.71 -10.21 -3.01
C LYS A 36 1.54 -11.35 -2.47
N GLU A 37 1.37 -12.51 -3.09
CA GLU A 37 2.15 -13.70 -2.79
C GLU A 37 3.61 -13.39 -3.09
N VAL A 38 4.29 -12.82 -2.10
CA VAL A 38 5.72 -12.99 -1.93
C VAL A 38 5.83 -13.88 -0.71
N LYS A 39 6.04 -15.17 -0.98
CA LYS A 39 6.20 -16.22 0.05
C LYS A 39 7.22 -15.75 1.11
N PRO A 40 6.87 -15.72 2.40
CA PRO A 40 7.81 -15.30 3.45
C PRO A 40 9.00 -16.26 3.62
N GLU A 41 8.96 -17.45 3.02
CA GLU A 41 10.06 -18.42 3.06
C GLU A 41 11.31 -17.98 2.28
N VAL A 42 11.15 -17.17 1.22
CA VAL A 42 12.29 -16.71 0.41
C VAL A 42 13.08 -15.61 1.14
N ILE A 43 12.41 -14.83 2.00
CA ILE A 43 13.04 -13.74 2.76
C ILE A 43 13.91 -14.34 3.88
N ASN A 44 13.44 -15.37 4.57
CA ASN A 44 14.21 -16.03 5.63
C ASN A 44 15.43 -16.79 5.10
N LYS A 45 15.33 -17.49 3.96
CA LYS A 45 16.50 -18.17 3.37
C LYS A 45 17.58 -17.18 2.94
N LYS A 46 17.20 -16.09 2.27
CA LYS A 46 18.15 -15.03 1.88
C LYS A 46 18.79 -14.33 3.08
N PHE A 47 18.06 -14.15 4.18
CA PHE A 47 18.64 -13.55 5.39
C PHE A 47 19.61 -14.49 6.13
N VAL A 48 19.37 -15.81 6.06
CA VAL A 48 20.28 -16.82 6.63
C VAL A 48 21.54 -16.98 5.78
N GLU A 49 21.43 -17.00 4.45
CA GLU A 49 22.59 -17.07 3.54
C GLU A 49 23.50 -15.84 3.69
N VAL A 50 22.92 -14.63 3.80
CA VAL A 50 23.71 -13.40 3.96
C VAL A 50 24.34 -13.28 5.36
N LYS A 51 23.76 -13.90 6.40
CA LYS A 51 24.40 -13.99 7.73
C LYS A 51 25.55 -14.97 7.72
N ALA A 52 25.37 -16.16 7.15
CA ALA A 52 26.39 -17.20 7.12
C ALA A 52 27.68 -16.75 6.41
N ILE A 53 27.58 -15.98 5.32
CA ILE A 53 28.75 -15.47 4.61
C ILE A 53 29.52 -14.43 5.45
N LYS A 54 28.80 -13.55 6.15
CA LYS A 54 29.43 -12.52 7.00
C LYS A 54 30.12 -13.11 8.23
N ASP A 55 29.53 -14.14 8.82
CA ASP A 55 30.11 -14.79 10.00
C ASP A 55 31.40 -15.56 9.64
N VAL A 56 31.51 -16.11 8.42
CA VAL A 56 32.73 -16.78 7.93
C VAL A 56 33.85 -15.77 7.58
N GLU A 57 33.52 -14.62 7.00
CA GLU A 57 34.50 -13.57 6.70
C GLU A 57 35.11 -12.94 7.97
N ILE A 58 34.35 -12.86 9.07
CA ILE A 58 34.83 -12.34 10.36
C ILE A 58 35.77 -13.33 11.06
N VAL A 59 35.58 -14.64 10.87
CA VAL A 59 36.41 -15.69 11.51
C VAL A 59 37.73 -15.93 10.75
N ALA A 60 37.79 -15.57 9.47
CA ALA A 60 38.97 -15.72 8.62
C ALA A 60 39.89 -14.48 8.56
N GLN A 61 39.54 -13.39 9.25
CA GLN A 61 40.38 -12.20 9.47
C GLN A 61 41.03 -12.27 10.85
#